data_AF-A0A6I3T557-F1
#
_entry.id   AF-A0A6I3T557-F1
#
_cell.length_a   1.000
_cell.length_b   1.000
_cell.length_c   1.000
_cell.angle_alpha   90.00
_cell.angle_beta   90.00
_cell.angle_gamma   90.00
#
_symmetry.space_group_name_H-M   'P 1'
#
loop_
_entity.id
_entity.type
_entity.pdbx_description
1 polymer ?
#
loop_
_entity_poly.entity_id
_entity_poly.type
_entity_poly.pdbx_seq_one_letter_code
_entity_poly.pdbx_strand_id
1 'polypeptide(L)'
;MPFLQCMLGSMTVRAAAESTGIHRNTSFRWRHRFLAMAKDDRPKPLSGIVEADETYLLESQKGSRHMTRPPRRRGGHAKKR
;
A
#
# COMPACT_ATOMS: atom_id res chain seq x y z
N MET A 1 -5.31 -0.39 19.45
CA MET A 1 -6.10 0.23 18.35
C MET A 1 -6.49 -0.82 17.33
N PRO A 2 -7.73 -1.34 17.33
CA PRO A 2 -8.15 -2.49 16.50
C PRO A 2 -7.87 -2.32 15.01
N PHE A 3 -8.10 -1.12 14.46
CA PHE A 3 -7.82 -0.83 13.05
C PHE A 3 -6.34 -0.87 12.68
N LEU A 4 -5.47 -0.42 13.59
CA LEU A 4 -4.02 -0.42 13.37
C LEU A 4 -3.49 -1.85 13.29
N GLN A 5 -4.02 -2.75 14.13
CA GLN A 5 -3.71 -4.18 14.07
C GLN A 5 -4.06 -4.78 12.70
N CYS A 6 -5.22 -4.42 12.15
CA CYS A 6 -5.61 -4.84 10.80
C CYS A 6 -4.62 -4.34 9.72
N MET A 7 -4.10 -3.12 9.87
CA MET A 7 -3.10 -2.57 8.94
C MET A 7 -1.76 -3.30 9.04
N LEU A 8 -1.28 -3.57 10.25
CA LEU A 8 -0.04 -4.34 10.49
C LEU A 8 -0.16 -5.78 9.96
N GLY A 9 -1.33 -6.39 10.10
CA GLY A 9 -1.65 -7.70 9.52
C GLY A 9 -1.89 -7.70 8.00
N SER A 10 -1.59 -6.60 7.29
CA SER A 10 -1.75 -6.48 5.84
C SER A 10 -3.18 -6.75 5.32
N MET A 11 -4.20 -6.56 6.15
CA MET A 11 -5.59 -6.80 5.76
C MET A 11 -6.02 -5.83 4.64
N THR A 12 -6.91 -6.32 3.77
CA THR A 12 -7.56 -5.47 2.77
C THR A 12 -8.47 -4.44 3.45
N VAL A 13 -8.77 -3.33 2.77
CA VAL A 13 -9.69 -2.28 3.28
C VAL A 13 -11.05 -2.86 3.70
N ARG A 14 -11.57 -3.83 2.94
CA ARG A 14 -12.85 -4.47 3.22
C ARG A 14 -12.76 -5.39 4.44
N ALA A 15 -11.73 -6.23 4.50
CA ALA A 15 -11.52 -7.12 5.65
C ALA A 15 -11.29 -6.32 6.94
N ALA A 16 -10.51 -5.23 6.89
CA ALA A 16 -10.32 -4.34 8.03
C ALA A 16 -11.62 -3.63 8.45
N ALA A 17 -12.46 -3.25 7.49
CA ALA A 17 -13.76 -2.63 7.76
C ALA A 17 -14.70 -3.61 8.49
N GLU A 18 -14.79 -4.83 7.99
CA GLU A 18 -15.56 -5.93 8.59
C GLU A 18 -15.06 -6.27 10.00
N SER A 19 -13.75 -6.47 10.15
CA SER A 19 -13.11 -6.78 11.43
C SER A 19 -13.26 -5.68 12.49
N THR A 20 -13.52 -4.44 12.10
CA THR A 20 -13.64 -3.30 13.03
C THR A 20 -15.06 -2.73 13.10
N GLY A 21 -16.03 -3.33 12.41
CA GLY A 21 -17.43 -2.89 12.43
C GLY A 21 -17.67 -1.51 11.81
N ILE A 22 -16.80 -1.03 10.92
CA ILE A 22 -16.93 0.29 10.28
C ILE A 22 -17.28 0.17 8.80
N HIS A 23 -17.86 1.24 8.23
CA HIS A 23 -18.11 1.28 6.80
C HIS A 23 -16.81 1.28 5.98
N ARG A 24 -16.82 0.61 4.81
CA ARG A 24 -15.63 0.47 3.93
C ARG A 24 -14.99 1.81 3.55
N ASN A 25 -15.78 2.86 3.36
CA ASN A 25 -15.27 4.19 3.02
C ASN A 25 -14.55 4.83 4.22
N THR A 26 -15.03 4.58 5.44
CA THR A 26 -14.37 5.02 6.67
C THR A 26 -13.03 4.32 6.81
N SER A 27 -12.99 2.99 6.64
CA SER A 27 -11.75 2.20 6.60
C SER A 27 -10.76 2.73 5.56
N PHE A 28 -11.21 3.00 4.33
CA PHE A 28 -10.37 3.59 3.28
C PHE A 28 -9.76 4.94 3.69
N ARG A 29 -10.59 5.86 4.20
CA ARG A 29 -10.12 7.18 4.66
C ARG A 29 -9.14 7.06 5.83
N TRP A 30 -9.39 6.14 6.77
CA TRP A 30 -8.51 5.91 7.90
C TRP A 30 -7.15 5.39 7.44
N ARG A 31 -7.12 4.39 6.55
CA ARG A 31 -5.87 3.87 5.97
C ARG A 31 -5.04 4.97 5.33
N HIS A 32 -5.66 5.85 4.53
CA HIS A 32 -4.95 6.97 3.93
C HIS A 32 -4.38 7.96 4.96
N ARG A 33 -5.13 8.27 6.02
CA ARG A 33 -4.64 9.15 7.10
C ARG A 33 -3.47 8.54 7.87
N PHE A 34 -3.56 7.26 8.23
CA PHE A 34 -2.47 6.55 8.91
C PHE A 34 -1.21 6.48 8.06
N LEU A 35 -1.33 6.16 6.76
CA LEU A 35 -0.18 6.11 5.85
C LEU A 35 0.44 7.50 5.61
N ALA A 36 -0.38 8.56 5.56
CA ALA A 36 0.13 9.92 5.43
C ALA A 36 1.00 10.30 6.63
N MET A 37 0.59 9.95 7.85
CA MET A 37 1.39 10.20 9.06
C MET A 37 2.65 9.33 9.10
N ALA A 38 2.55 8.05 8.73
CA ALA A 38 3.70 7.13 8.74
C ALA A 38 4.81 7.53 7.75
N LYS A 39 4.47 8.28 6.70
CA LYS A 39 5.46 8.78 5.72
C LYS A 39 6.53 9.68 6.35
N ASP A 40 6.16 10.43 7.38
CA ASP A 40 7.05 11.39 8.02
C ASP A 40 7.90 10.77 9.13
N ASP A 41 7.60 9.51 9.51
CA ASP A 41 8.41 8.73 10.44
C ASP A 41 9.66 8.21 9.73
N ARG A 42 10.76 8.97 9.85
CA ARG A 42 12.05 8.60 9.25
C ARG A 42 12.84 7.73 10.23
N PRO A 43 13.09 6.45 9.91
CA PRO A 43 13.94 5.61 10.75
C PRO A 43 15.37 6.17 10.77
N LYS A 44 16.09 5.87 11.85
CA LYS A 44 17.52 6.17 11.94
C LYS A 44 18.28 5.52 10.78
N PRO A 45 19.36 6.12 10.28
CA PRO A 45 20.21 5.51 9.27
C PRO A 45 20.67 4.11 9.71
N LEU A 46 20.63 3.15 8.78
CA LEU A 46 21.17 1.81 9.00
C LEU A 46 22.70 1.89 9.13
N SER A 47 23.31 1.01 9.93
CA SER A 47 24.76 0.97 10.16
C SER A 47 25.28 -0.47 10.20
N GLY A 48 26.55 -0.68 9.81
CA GLY A 48 27.16 -2.01 9.73
C GLY A 48 27.00 -2.66 8.35
N ILE A 49 26.81 -3.98 8.32
CA ILE A 49 26.52 -4.73 7.09
C ILE A 49 25.01 -4.65 6.84
N VAL A 50 24.63 -4.17 5.65
CA VAL A 50 23.23 -3.99 5.26
C VAL A 50 22.93 -4.87 4.05
N GLU A 51 21.87 -5.65 4.15
CA GLU A 51 21.28 -6.38 3.03
C GLU A 51 20.09 -5.57 2.49
N ALA A 52 19.99 -5.49 1.16
CA ALA A 52 18.93 -4.79 0.47
C ALA A 52 18.34 -5.70 -0.61
N ASP A 53 17.10 -6.15 -0.38
CA ASP A 53 16.33 -6.88 -1.37
C ASP A 53 15.47 -5.92 -2.20
N GLU A 54 15.51 -6.09 -3.51
CA GLU A 54 14.66 -5.33 -4.43
C GLU A 54 13.42 -6.12 -4.80
N THR A 55 12.24 -5.55 -4.56
CA THR A 55 10.97 -6.09 -5.04
C THR A 55 10.40 -5.20 -6.12
N TYR A 56 10.34 -5.72 -7.35
CA TYR A 56 9.77 -5.00 -8.49
C TYR A 56 8.25 -5.20 -8.57
N LEU A 57 7.51 -4.08 -8.60
CA LEU A 57 6.08 -4.08 -8.90
C LEU A 57 5.82 -3.33 -10.20
N LEU A 58 4.82 -3.78 -10.96
CA LEU A 58 4.36 -3.03 -12.12
C LEU A 58 3.72 -1.72 -11.69
N GLU A 59 4.27 -0.61 -12.18
CA GLU A 59 3.72 0.71 -11.92
C GLU A 59 2.23 0.79 -12.33
N SER A 60 1.41 1.18 -11.35
CA SER A 60 -0.01 1.40 -11.52
C SER A 60 -0.27 2.87 -11.85
N GLN A 61 -0.64 3.14 -13.09
CA GLN A 61 -1.12 4.45 -13.55
C GLN A 61 -2.64 4.58 -13.44
N LYS A 62 -3.25 3.89 -12.46
CA LYS A 62 -4.69 3.89 -12.26
C LYS A 62 -5.17 5.31 -11.93
N GLY A 63 -6.08 5.84 -12.74
CA GLY A 63 -6.63 7.18 -12.56
C GLY A 63 -5.81 8.29 -13.22
N SER A 64 -4.70 7.98 -13.91
CA SER A 64 -4.01 8.97 -14.74
C SER A 64 -4.81 9.27 -16.01
N ARG A 65 -4.88 10.56 -16.38
CA ARG A 65 -5.46 11.02 -17.66
C ARG A 65 -4.41 11.06 -18.79
N HIS A 66 -3.13 10.98 -18.46
CA HIS A 66 -2.00 11.03 -19.40
C HIS A 66 -1.10 9.81 -19.12
N MET A 67 -1.48 8.65 -19.64
CA MET A 67 -0.71 7.43 -19.43
C MET A 67 0.51 7.41 -20.36
N THR A 68 1.69 7.05 -19.81
CA THR A 68 2.92 6.89 -20.61
C THR A 68 3.01 5.52 -21.29
N ARG A 69 1.99 4.67 -21.12
CA ARG A 69 1.90 3.32 -21.65
C ARG A 69 0.45 2.95 -22.00
N PRO A 70 0.21 1.91 -22.81
CA PRO A 70 -1.13 1.42 -23.05
C PRO A 70 -1.87 0.97 -21.76
N PRO A 71 -3.21 1.07 -21.73
CA PRO A 71 -4.03 0.54 -20.65
C PRO A 71 -3.79 -0.96 -20.42
N ARG A 72 -3.75 -1.38 -19.15
CA ARG A 72 -3.64 -2.80 -18.76
C ARG A 72 -4.95 -3.28 -18.15
N ARG A 73 -5.29 -4.54 -18.42
CA ARG A 73 -6.34 -5.26 -17.68
C ARG A 73 -5.78 -5.74 -16.32
N ARG A 74 -6.69 -6.08 -15.41
CA ARG A 74 -6.33 -6.61 -14.08
C ARG A 74 -5.47 -7.88 -14.24
N GLY A 75 -4.46 -8.05 -13.39
CA GLY A 75 -3.59 -9.23 -13.40
C GLY A 75 -2.46 -9.20 -14.43
N GLY A 76 -2.04 -8.01 -14.89
CA GLY A 76 -0.91 -7.89 -15.82
C GLY A 76 0.39 -8.49 -15.25
N HIS A 77 1.14 -9.17 -16.11
CA HIS A 77 2.44 -9.78 -15.78
C HIS A 77 3.60 -8.90 -16.27
N ALA A 78 4.70 -8.89 -15.53
CA ALA A 78 5.92 -8.23 -15.96
C ALA A 78 6.57 -9.02 -17.10
N LYS A 79 7.08 -8.31 -18.13
CA LYS A 79 7.78 -8.94 -19.25
C LYS A 79 9.20 -9.37 -18.89
N LYS A 80 9.80 -8.73 -17.88
CA LYS A 80 11.12 -9.06 -17.33
C LYS A 80 10.99 -9.10 -15.80
N ARG A 81 11.74 -10.01 -15.18
CA ARG A 81 11.90 -10.12 -13.73
C ARG A 81 13.29 -9.63 -13.37
#